data_AF-A0A973RL98-F1
#
_entry.id   AF-A0A973RL98-F1
#
_cell.length_a   1.000
_cell.length_b   1.000
_cell.length_c   1.000
_cell.angle_alpha   90.00
_cell.angle_beta   90.00
_cell.angle_gamma   90.00
#
_symmetry.space_group_name_H-M   'P 1'
#
loop_
_entity.id
_entity.type
_entity.pdbx_description
1 polymer ?
#
loop_
_entity_poly.entity_id
_entity_poly.type
_entity_poly.pdbx_seq_one_letter_code
_entity_poly.pdbx_strand_id
1 'polypeptide(L)'
;MVVVALALGVLVGITTGIADRIFGGPDPKTIATSSLESMRAENRLTVFAARYVSVVTSQVQRFGGLVNAQRTLILPGDVRYELDLSKLEPKDVTWDGSSRTLTVRLPEVDVAGPDID
;
A
#
# COMPACT_ATOMS: atom_id res chain seq x y z
N MET A 1 -24.07 -45.74 -1.02
CA MET A 1 -22.68 -46.11 -0.71
C MET A 1 -21.68 -45.48 -1.68
N VAL A 2 -21.86 -45.61 -3.01
CA VAL A 2 -20.93 -45.05 -4.03
C VAL A 2 -20.77 -43.53 -3.94
N VAL A 3 -21.86 -42.78 -3.76
CA VAL A 3 -21.82 -41.30 -3.69
C VAL A 3 -21.03 -40.80 -2.46
N VAL A 4 -21.15 -41.49 -1.33
CA VAL A 4 -20.44 -41.16 -0.08
C VAL A 4 -18.95 -41.46 -0.21
N ALA A 5 -18.59 -42.57 -0.85
CA ALA A 5 -17.20 -42.93 -1.12
C ALA A 5 -16.54 -41.93 -2.08
N LEU A 6 -17.27 -41.42 -3.06
CA LEU A 6 -16.77 -40.44 -4.02
C LEU A 6 -16.57 -39.06 -3.36
N ALA A 7 -17.51 -38.63 -2.52
CA ALA A 7 -17.38 -37.41 -1.73
C ALA A 7 -16.19 -37.46 -0.75
N LEU A 8 -15.99 -38.60 -0.09
CA LEU A 8 -14.83 -38.82 0.78
C LEU A 8 -13.51 -38.86 0.00
N GLY A 9 -13.48 -39.50 -1.18
CA GLY A 9 -12.29 -39.53 -2.03
C GLY A 9 -11.87 -38.14 -2.51
N VAL A 10 -12.84 -37.29 -2.89
CA VAL A 10 -12.59 -35.88 -3.25
C VAL A 10 -12.09 -35.08 -2.06
N LEU A 11 -12.73 -35.24 -0.89
CA LEU A 11 -12.34 -34.53 0.33
C LEU A 11 -10.91 -34.89 0.76
N VAL A 12 -10.57 -36.18 0.76
CA VAL A 12 -9.22 -36.66 1.08
C VAL A 12 -8.22 -36.13 0.07
N GLY A 13 -8.52 -36.20 -1.24
CA GLY A 13 -7.64 -35.71 -2.30
C GLY A 13 -7.32 -34.21 -2.23
N ILE A 14 -8.26 -33.40 -1.73
CA ILE A 14 -8.06 -31.97 -1.44
C ILE A 14 -7.16 -31.79 -0.21
N THR A 15 -7.38 -32.54 0.88
CA THR A 15 -6.59 -32.41 2.11
C THR A 15 -5.14 -32.90 2.00
N THR A 16 -4.88 -33.89 1.14
CA THR A 16 -3.55 -34.51 1.01
C THR A 16 -2.69 -33.90 -0.08
N GLY A 17 -3.13 -32.81 -0.73
CA GLY A 17 -2.38 -32.13 -1.80
C GLY A 17 -2.20 -32.98 -3.07
N ILE A 18 -2.95 -34.08 -3.21
CA ILE A 18 -2.93 -34.94 -4.39
C ILE A 18 -3.57 -34.21 -5.58
N ALA A 19 -4.58 -33.37 -5.30
CA ALA A 19 -5.19 -32.49 -6.30
C ALA A 19 -4.13 -31.58 -6.99
N ASP A 20 -3.26 -30.93 -6.23
CA ASP A 20 -2.21 -30.06 -6.80
C ASP A 20 -1.21 -30.82 -7.67
N ARG A 21 -0.99 -32.11 -7.40
CA ARG A 21 -0.11 -32.97 -8.19
C ARG A 21 -0.75 -33.49 -9.48
N ILE A 22 -2.07 -33.64 -9.50
CA ILE A 22 -2.84 -34.11 -10.67
C ILE A 22 -3.24 -32.94 -11.57
N PHE A 23 -3.62 -31.80 -10.99
CA PHE A 23 -4.11 -30.63 -11.72
C PHE A 23 -3.03 -29.60 -12.04
N GLY A 24 -1.81 -29.77 -11.50
CA GLY A 24 -0.73 -28.80 -11.61
C GLY A 24 -1.01 -27.61 -10.70
N GLY A 25 -0.05 -27.25 -9.84
CA GLY A 25 -0.17 -26.06 -8.99
C GLY A 25 -0.47 -24.81 -9.83
N PRO A 26 -1.03 -23.75 -9.21
CA PRO A 26 -1.45 -22.55 -9.94
C PRO A 26 -0.32 -22.02 -10.84
N ASP A 27 -0.64 -21.75 -12.10
CA ASP A 27 0.32 -21.20 -13.06
C ASP A 27 1.00 -19.97 -12.44
N PRO A 28 2.35 -19.90 -12.43
CA PRO A 28 3.11 -18.71 -12.05
C PRO A 28 2.51 -17.39 -12.53
N LYS A 29 1.97 -17.38 -13.75
CA LYS A 29 1.32 -16.20 -14.34
C LYS A 29 0.05 -15.81 -13.57
N THR A 30 -0.74 -16.78 -13.11
CA THR A 30 -1.96 -16.55 -12.32
C THR A 30 -1.63 -16.00 -10.93
N ILE A 31 -0.58 -16.51 -10.28
CA ILE A 31 -0.12 -16.02 -8.96
C ILE A 31 0.39 -14.57 -9.08
N ALA A 32 1.22 -14.29 -10.09
CA ALA A 32 1.72 -12.93 -10.34
C ALA A 32 0.58 -11.96 -10.65
N THR A 33 -0.39 -12.37 -11.49
CA THR A 33 -1.51 -11.51 -11.90
C THR A 33 -2.45 -11.19 -10.73
N SER A 34 -2.80 -12.19 -9.91
CA SER A 34 -3.68 -12.00 -8.74
C SER A 34 -3.02 -11.17 -7.62
N SER A 35 -1.72 -11.36 -7.41
CA SER A 35 -0.96 -10.55 -6.44
C SER A 35 -0.88 -9.10 -6.88
N LEU A 36 -0.62 -8.88 -8.17
CA LEU A 36 -0.60 -7.55 -8.77
C LEU A 36 -1.97 -6.86 -8.70
N GLU A 37 -3.05 -7.58 -9.00
CA GLU A 37 -4.42 -7.07 -8.88
C GLU A 37 -4.74 -6.64 -7.45
N SER A 38 -4.31 -7.43 -6.46
CA SER A 38 -4.48 -7.10 -5.04
C SER A 38 -3.68 -5.84 -4.65
N MET A 39 -2.44 -5.68 -5.11
CA MET A 39 -1.64 -4.48 -4.86
C MET A 39 -2.23 -3.24 -5.53
N ARG A 40 -2.76 -3.37 -6.75
CA ARG A 40 -3.45 -2.25 -7.42
C ARG A 40 -4.73 -1.85 -6.70
N ALA A 41 -5.45 -2.80 -6.10
CA ALA A 41 -6.65 -2.50 -5.30
C ALA A 41 -6.33 -1.69 -4.04
N GLU A 42 -5.14 -1.87 -3.45
CA GLU A 42 -4.64 -1.05 -2.34
C GLU A 42 -4.33 0.40 -2.76
N ASN A 43 -4.16 0.64 -4.07
CA ASN A 43 -4.12 1.93 -4.78
C ASN A 43 -2.96 2.87 -4.38
N ARG A 44 -2.78 3.16 -3.09
CA ARG A 44 -1.71 4.02 -2.56
C ARG A 44 -1.07 3.41 -1.33
N LEU A 45 0.26 3.31 -1.36
CA LEU A 45 1.08 2.93 -0.22
C LEU A 45 1.88 4.14 0.29
N THR A 46 1.60 4.61 1.50
CA THR A 46 2.42 5.65 2.14
C THR A 46 3.70 5.05 2.67
N VAL A 47 4.84 5.46 2.12
CA VAL A 47 6.17 4.94 2.50
C VAL A 47 6.85 5.80 3.56
N PHE A 48 6.52 7.08 3.61
CA PHE A 48 7.03 8.01 4.61
C PHE A 48 6.04 9.14 4.85
N ALA A 49 5.88 9.55 6.12
CA ALA A 49 5.04 10.66 6.50
C ALA A 49 5.76 11.54 7.53
N ALA A 50 5.70 12.85 7.32
CA ALA A 50 6.22 13.85 8.24
C ALA A 50 5.14 14.88 8.56
N ARG A 51 5.13 15.37 9.80
CA ARG A 51 4.24 16.44 10.26
C ARG A 51 5.10 17.56 10.83
N TYR A 52 4.77 18.79 10.48
CA TYR A 52 5.45 19.98 10.97
C TYR A 52 4.44 21.04 11.41
N VAL A 53 4.89 21.96 12.26
CA VAL A 53 4.09 23.08 12.74
C VAL A 53 4.93 24.33 12.64
N SER A 54 4.44 25.33 11.91
CA SER A 54 5.04 26.66 11.83
C SER A 54 4.35 27.59 12.81
N VAL A 55 5.12 28.24 13.68
CA VAL A 55 4.60 29.19 14.67
C VAL A 55 5.12 30.58 14.34
N VAL A 56 4.23 31.47 13.91
CA VAL A 56 4.56 32.85 13.53
C VAL A 56 3.94 33.80 14.53
N THR A 57 4.76 34.55 15.27
CA THR A 57 4.27 35.55 16.23
C THR A 57 4.50 36.95 15.68
N SER A 58 3.43 37.71 15.50
CA SER A 58 3.46 39.12 15.11
C SER A 58 3.16 39.99 16.32
N GLN A 59 4.02 40.99 16.57
CA GLN A 59 3.81 42.02 17.58
C GLN A 59 3.48 43.33 16.86
N VAL A 60 2.33 43.91 17.16
CA VAL A 60 1.89 45.19 16.59
C VAL A 60 1.81 46.20 17.72
N GLN A 61 2.69 47.20 17.65
CA GLN A 61 2.65 48.37 18.52
C GLN A 61 1.70 49.41 17.91
N ARG A 62 0.67 49.77 18.65
CA ARG A 62 -0.25 50.86 18.32
C ARG A 62 -0.01 52.02 19.29
N PHE A 63 -0.30 53.24 18.84
CA PHE A 63 -0.20 54.45 19.66
C PHE A 63 1.20 54.69 20.27
N GLY A 64 2.27 54.60 19.46
CA GLY A 64 3.63 54.96 19.90
C GLY A 64 4.19 54.10 21.04
N GLY A 65 3.67 52.87 21.22
CA GLY A 65 4.11 51.94 22.27
C GLY A 65 3.18 51.84 23.47
N LEU A 66 2.11 52.66 23.55
CA LEU A 66 1.13 52.60 24.64
C LEU A 66 0.26 51.33 24.60
N VAL A 67 0.06 50.75 23.41
CA VAL A 67 -0.73 49.52 23.23
C VAL A 67 0.09 48.50 22.44
N ASN A 68 0.36 47.36 23.07
CA ASN A 68 1.01 46.21 22.42
C ASN A 68 -0.03 45.11 22.18
N ALA A 69 -0.15 44.65 20.94
CA ALA A 69 -0.96 43.50 20.57
C ALA A 69 -0.06 42.40 20.01
N GLN A 70 -0.15 41.18 20.55
CA GLN A 70 0.56 40.01 20.04
C GLN A 70 -0.44 39.05 19.39
N ARG A 71 -0.13 38.62 18.18
CA ARG A 71 -0.90 37.58 17.47
C ARG A 71 0.04 36.45 17.06
N THR A 72 -0.21 35.26 17.61
CA THR A 72 0.50 34.05 17.21
C THR A 72 -0.38 33.26 16.25
N LEU A 73 0.16 32.95 15.09
CA LEU A 73 -0.42 32.08 14.07
C LEU A 73 0.31 30.74 14.13
N ILE A 74 -0.45 29.66 14.18
CA ILE A 74 0.05 28.29 14.18
C ILE A 74 -0.45 27.67 12.87
N LEU A 75 0.46 27.35 11.97
CA LEU A 75 0.18 26.69 10.70
C LEU A 75 0.69 25.25 10.78
N PRO A 76 -0.18 24.26 10.95
CA PRO A 76 0.22 22.87 10.77
C PRO A 76 0.46 22.59 9.28
N GLY A 77 1.32 21.62 9.00
CA GLY A 77 1.45 21.06 7.66
C GLY A 77 1.90 19.60 7.73
N ASP A 78 1.46 18.80 6.76
CA ASP A 78 1.89 17.42 6.59
C ASP A 78 2.59 17.22 5.25
N VAL A 79 3.47 16.23 5.17
CA VAL A 79 4.09 15.79 3.92
C VAL A 79 4.05 14.28 3.90
N ARG A 80 3.50 13.72 2.81
CA ARG A 80 3.42 12.28 2.61
C ARG A 80 4.13 11.90 1.31
N TYR A 81 4.99 10.91 1.40
CA TYR A 81 5.60 10.26 0.25
C TYR A 81 4.83 8.97 0.01
N GLU A 82 4.30 8.82 -1.20
CA GLU A 82 3.37 7.76 -1.56
C GLU A 82 3.86 7.04 -2.81
N LEU A 83 3.58 5.75 -2.87
CA LEU A 83 3.71 4.94 -4.06
C LEU A 83 2.33 4.70 -4.63
N ASP A 84 2.12 5.09 -5.88
CA ASP A 84 0.91 4.75 -6.62
C ASP A 84 1.04 3.34 -7.19
N LEU A 85 0.45 2.37 -6.49
CA LEU A 85 0.52 0.96 -6.87
C LEU A 85 -0.30 0.66 -8.12
N SER A 86 -1.23 1.54 -8.52
CA SER A 86 -2.00 1.38 -9.76
C SER A 86 -1.10 1.43 -11.01
N LYS A 87 0.04 2.11 -10.91
CA LYS A 87 1.06 2.23 -11.97
C LYS A 87 1.91 0.97 -12.16
N LEU A 88 1.84 -0.02 -11.26
CA LEU A 88 2.55 -1.28 -11.45
C LEU A 88 2.09 -1.92 -12.76
N GLU A 89 2.98 -2.54 -13.52
CA GLU A 89 2.66 -3.29 -14.74
C GLU A 89 2.98 -4.79 -14.55
N PRO A 90 2.43 -5.69 -15.39
CA PRO A 90 2.75 -7.13 -15.31
C PRO A 90 4.26 -7.44 -15.41
N LYS A 91 5.04 -6.58 -16.06
CA LYS A 91 6.50 -6.70 -16.17
C LYS A 91 7.23 -6.42 -14.85
N ASP A 92 6.60 -5.74 -13.91
CA ASP A 92 7.20 -5.34 -12.63
C ASP A 92 7.03 -6.40 -11.54
N VAL A 93 6.29 -7.48 -11.83
CA VAL A 93 6.01 -8.58 -10.92
C VAL A 93 6.56 -9.88 -11.50
N THR A 94 7.48 -10.52 -10.78
CA THR A 94 8.09 -11.79 -11.20
C THR A 94 7.94 -12.82 -10.11
N TRP A 95 7.36 -13.97 -10.44
CA TRP A 95 7.27 -15.14 -9.56
C TRP A 95 8.43 -16.10 -9.79
N ASP A 96 9.15 -16.42 -8.73
CA ASP A 96 10.13 -17.51 -8.72
C ASP A 96 9.52 -18.75 -8.06
N GLY A 97 9.18 -19.75 -8.87
CA GLY A 97 8.59 -21.00 -8.41
C GLY A 97 9.56 -21.91 -7.63
N SER A 98 10.87 -21.70 -7.75
CA SER A 98 11.88 -22.49 -7.04
C SER A 98 12.02 -22.06 -5.58
N SER A 99 12.05 -20.75 -5.35
CA SER A 99 12.14 -20.13 -4.02
C SER A 99 10.78 -19.75 -3.43
N ARG A 100 9.69 -19.91 -4.19
CA ARG A 100 8.33 -19.47 -3.84
C ARG A 100 8.28 -17.99 -3.44
N THR A 101 9.06 -17.16 -4.14
CA THR A 101 9.21 -15.74 -3.84
C THR A 101 8.60 -14.89 -4.94
N LEU A 102 7.86 -13.84 -4.55
CA LEU A 102 7.36 -12.83 -5.46
C LEU A 102 8.26 -11.59 -5.38
N THR A 103 8.93 -11.27 -6.49
CA THR A 103 9.71 -10.03 -6.60
C THR A 103 8.86 -8.97 -7.27
N VAL A 104 8.75 -7.79 -6.63
CA VAL A 104 8.00 -6.64 -7.16
C VAL A 104 8.93 -5.45 -7.28
N ARG A 105 8.99 -4.84 -8.46
CA ARG A 105 9.65 -3.56 -8.69
C ARG A 105 8.66 -2.44 -8.42
N LEU A 106 8.88 -1.72 -7.31
CA LEU A 106 8.01 -0.61 -6.92
C LEU A 106 8.17 0.58 -7.88
N PRO A 107 7.09 1.36 -8.12
CA PRO A 107 7.13 2.56 -8.94
C PRO A 107 7.90 3.70 -8.24
N GLU A 108 8.10 4.81 -8.96
CA GLU A 108 8.70 6.01 -8.36
C GLU A 108 7.81 6.60 -7.27
N VAL A 109 8.45 7.27 -6.30
CA VAL A 109 7.77 7.90 -5.17
C VAL A 109 7.16 9.23 -5.60
N ASP A 110 5.85 9.36 -5.41
CA ASP A 110 5.11 10.60 -5.57
C ASP A 110 5.10 11.37 -4.23
N VAL A 111 5.30 12.69 -4.29
CA VAL A 111 5.16 13.56 -3.13
C VAL A 111 3.75 14.13 -3.11
N ALA A 112 2.96 13.75 -2.11
CA ALA A 112 1.75 14.48 -1.78
C ALA A 112 2.19 15.78 -1.08
N GLY A 113 2.03 16.90 -1.81
CA GLY A 113 2.40 18.24 -1.36
C GLY A 113 1.59 18.68 -0.13
N PRO A 114 2.08 19.70 0.60
CA PRO A 114 1.62 19.99 1.94
C PRO A 114 0.18 20.46 1.97
N ASP A 115 -0.66 19.76 2.74
CA ASP A 115 -1.97 20.25 3.12
C ASP A 115 -1.78 21.31 4.23
N ILE A 116 -2.37 22.48 4.03
CA ILE A 116 -2.30 23.61 4.97
C ILE A 116 -3.75 23.97 5.31
N ASP A 117 -4.19 23.66 6.54
CA ASP A 117 -5.51 24.01 7.08
C ASP A 117 -5.42 25.21 8.04
#